data_AF-A0A352WLX3-F1
#
_entry.id   AF-A0A352WLX3-F1
#
_cell.length_a   1.000
_cell.length_b   1.000
_cell.length_c   1.000
_cell.angle_alpha   90.00
_cell.angle_beta   90.00
_cell.angle_gamma   90.00
#
_symmetry.space_group_name_H-M   'P 1'
#
loop_
_entity.id
_entity.type
_entity.pdbx_description
1 polymer ?
#
loop_
_entity_poly.entity_id
_entity_poly.type
_entity_poly.pdbx_seq_one_letter_code
_entity_poly.pdbx_strand_id
1 'polypeptide(L)'
;GEELEASYIISRIRGILPGIVEEKAAPTGAFGTISSDVYSFTGMMREQLYEKKEEGNDDDLKELAVLYSLYRDKKALADEAAGYSDVEDKLSDDATLAAQKGLFVQSVSKLEEYAGCEYKYFLNYMLRLRERDSYQLDQMQFGNVMHGALEKVFRKMDEKDPKDTYLNWVQADDAALSAKMKEAIDTEFRAMSDELLSPEGEIIAEGRNRYIMKNIYELGDRTIKNLGMQIRGGEMSPRFYENKFNQRDDFASTSIAVPGVAGNVKLEGKIDRVDILDKGDTIYLRVIDYKTGNKDFSYSDLFYGKQLQLTVYLSVMVEKVKKIYKNLGRDVKVVPVGMYYNPVKDPYVEKPDSLDEEAIEKAIRRELRLKGLTGEEPEYQEMQEKGITDPERRLEGPADILGMDFYSKAYKGNPPGSPKGTHVLVNEDDFENIESFAGVKIKELAGDMLKGSIRRNPFTDGRNKTCDFCKYNDICRFDQVNRGDRAVYIKSDDEKAFQTISNIGGAAKNSGKVE
;
A
#
# COMPACT_ATOMS: atom_id res chain seq x y z
N GLY A 1 0.13 -42.13 -48.04
CA GLY A 1 0.27 -43.32 -47.21
C GLY A 1 1.62 -43.90 -47.50
N GLU A 2 2.61 -43.44 -46.74
CA GLU A 2 3.89 -44.12 -46.60
C GLU A 2 3.87 -44.74 -45.20
N GLU A 3 4.39 -45.96 -45.07
CA GLU A 3 4.53 -46.62 -43.77
C GLU A 3 5.54 -45.82 -42.94
N LEU A 4 5.07 -45.21 -41.85
CA LEU A 4 5.93 -44.45 -40.94
C LEU A 4 6.84 -45.42 -40.18
N GLU A 5 8.16 -45.23 -40.30
CA GLU A 5 9.14 -45.99 -39.52
C GLU A 5 9.04 -45.65 -38.02
N ALA A 6 9.32 -46.64 -37.17
CA ALA A 6 9.29 -46.47 -35.73
C ALA A 6 10.38 -45.49 -35.25
N SER A 7 10.01 -44.61 -34.33
CA SER A 7 10.92 -43.62 -33.72
C SER A 7 12.20 -44.27 -33.17
N TYR A 8 13.36 -43.63 -33.41
CA TYR A 8 14.68 -44.05 -32.90
C TYR A 8 14.76 -44.13 -31.36
N ILE A 9 13.76 -43.57 -30.66
CA ILE A 9 13.63 -43.64 -29.20
C ILE A 9 13.16 -45.03 -28.76
N ILE A 10 12.33 -45.72 -29.54
CA ILE A 10 11.84 -47.08 -29.22
C ILE A 10 13.01 -48.08 -29.17
N SER A 11 13.97 -47.95 -30.08
CA SER A 11 15.19 -48.77 -30.10
C SER A 11 16.11 -48.48 -28.92
N ARG A 12 16.19 -47.24 -28.43
CA ARG A 12 16.89 -46.90 -27.17
C ARG A 12 16.21 -47.50 -25.94
N ILE A 13 14.88 -47.45 -25.86
CA ILE A 13 14.12 -48.00 -24.72
C ILE A 13 14.29 -49.53 -24.66
N ARG A 14 14.28 -50.23 -25.80
CA ARG A 14 14.56 -51.68 -25.87
C ARG A 14 15.99 -52.03 -25.48
N GLY A 15 16.95 -51.14 -25.73
CA GLY A 15 18.34 -51.30 -25.28
C GLY A 15 18.48 -51.22 -23.76
N ILE A 16 17.63 -50.43 -23.10
CA ILE A 16 17.63 -50.25 -21.64
C ILE A 16 16.79 -51.33 -20.94
N LEU A 17 15.69 -51.78 -21.57
CA LEU A 17 14.73 -52.73 -21.01
C LEU A 17 14.45 -53.88 -22.02
N PRO A 18 15.32 -54.91 -22.07
CA PRO A 18 15.29 -55.94 -23.13
C PRO A 18 14.07 -56.87 -23.08
N GLY A 19 13.26 -56.83 -22.02
CA GLY A 19 12.04 -57.63 -21.85
C GLY A 19 10.74 -56.93 -22.28
N ILE A 20 10.78 -55.68 -22.77
CA ILE A 20 9.58 -54.96 -23.20
C ILE A 20 9.07 -55.49 -24.54
N VAL A 21 7.76 -55.76 -24.61
CA VAL A 21 7.02 -56.16 -25.81
C VAL A 21 6.29 -54.95 -26.35
N GLU A 22 6.45 -54.67 -27.65
CA GLU A 22 5.74 -53.59 -28.34
C GLU A 22 4.33 -54.07 -28.73
N GLU A 23 3.30 -53.34 -28.31
CA GLU A 23 1.92 -53.59 -28.70
C GLU A 23 1.38 -52.39 -29.46
N LYS A 24 0.97 -52.59 -30.72
CA LYS A 24 0.39 -51.52 -31.56
C LYS A 24 -1.07 -51.30 -31.17
N ALA A 25 -1.34 -50.30 -30.34
CA ALA A 25 -2.70 -49.89 -30.04
C ALA A 25 -3.20 -48.89 -31.10
N ALA A 26 -4.39 -49.15 -31.66
CA ALA A 26 -5.12 -48.10 -32.35
C ALA A 26 -5.66 -47.12 -31.29
N PRO A 27 -5.53 -45.79 -31.48
CA PRO A 27 -6.11 -44.83 -30.55
C PRO A 27 -7.62 -45.08 -30.49
N THR A 28 -8.11 -45.45 -29.32
CA THR A 28 -9.55 -45.48 -29.08
C THR A 28 -10.01 -44.03 -28.98
N GLY A 29 -10.99 -43.67 -29.80
CA GLY A 29 -11.51 -42.30 -29.87
C GLY A 29 -11.85 -41.77 -28.48
N ALA A 30 -11.54 -40.49 -28.23
CA ALA A 30 -11.95 -39.81 -27.01
C ALA A 30 -13.48 -39.96 -26.85
N PHE A 31 -13.91 -40.47 -25.70
CA PHE A 31 -15.34 -40.60 -25.39
C PHE A 31 -15.82 -39.35 -24.68
N GLY A 32 -16.63 -38.57 -25.39
CA GLY A 32 -17.41 -37.46 -24.86
C GLY A 32 -18.49 -37.03 -25.85
N THR A 33 -19.43 -36.21 -25.37
CA THR A 33 -20.34 -35.45 -26.23
C THR A 33 -19.61 -34.26 -26.84
N ILE A 34 -20.08 -33.73 -27.97
CA ILE A 34 -19.54 -32.50 -28.61
C ILE A 34 -19.26 -31.39 -27.59
N SER A 35 -20.14 -31.23 -26.60
CA SER A 35 -20.03 -30.27 -25.49
C SER A 35 -18.90 -30.59 -24.48
N SER A 36 -18.70 -31.85 -24.11
CA SER A 36 -17.61 -32.23 -23.19
C SER A 36 -16.25 -32.24 -23.89
N ASP A 37 -16.23 -32.50 -25.19
CA ASP A 37 -15.01 -32.52 -26.00
C ASP A 37 -14.48 -31.12 -26.24
N VAL A 38 -15.35 -30.13 -26.49
CA VAL A 38 -14.95 -28.71 -26.60
C VAL A 38 -14.40 -28.19 -25.27
N TYR A 39 -15.01 -28.56 -24.14
CA TYR A 39 -14.54 -28.13 -22.81
C TYR A 39 -13.19 -28.75 -22.43
N SER A 40 -13.02 -30.05 -22.66
CA SER A 40 -11.76 -30.75 -22.41
C SER A 40 -10.65 -30.24 -23.34
N PHE A 41 -10.98 -30.01 -24.62
CA PHE A 41 -10.07 -29.48 -25.62
C PHE A 41 -9.62 -28.04 -25.31
N THR A 42 -10.54 -27.15 -24.91
CA THR A 42 -10.19 -25.78 -24.50
C THR A 42 -9.38 -25.74 -23.21
N GLY A 43 -9.64 -26.65 -22.26
CA GLY A 43 -8.80 -26.85 -21.08
C GLY A 43 -7.37 -27.26 -21.44
N MET A 44 -7.21 -28.27 -22.30
CA MET A 44 -5.91 -28.77 -22.76
C MET A 44 -5.11 -27.71 -23.55
N MET A 45 -5.79 -26.95 -24.41
CA MET A 45 -5.19 -25.84 -25.16
C MET A 45 -4.67 -24.73 -24.23
N ARG A 46 -5.43 -24.40 -23.18
CA ARG A 46 -5.01 -23.39 -22.20
C ARG A 46 -3.80 -23.86 -21.39
N GLU A 47 -3.83 -25.10 -20.93
CA GLU A 47 -2.73 -25.72 -20.17
C GLU A 47 -1.43 -25.75 -21.00
N GLN A 48 -1.50 -26.09 -22.28
CA GLN A 48 -0.31 -26.08 -23.14
C GLN A 48 0.18 -24.68 -23.51
N LEU A 49 -0.71 -23.73 -23.80
CA LEU A 49 -0.31 -22.39 -24.23
C LEU A 49 0.22 -21.51 -23.07
N TYR A 50 -0.28 -21.72 -21.87
CA TYR A 50 -0.01 -20.82 -20.74
C TYR A 50 0.76 -21.48 -19.59
N GLU A 51 0.63 -22.80 -19.39
CA GLU A 51 1.25 -23.49 -18.24
C GLU A 51 2.53 -24.25 -18.62
N LYS A 52 2.69 -24.68 -19.88
CA LYS A 52 3.97 -25.22 -20.39
C LYS A 52 4.83 -24.15 -21.06
N LYS A 53 5.59 -23.40 -20.26
CA LYS A 53 6.78 -22.70 -20.76
C LYS A 53 7.93 -23.71 -20.88
N GLU A 54 8.05 -24.40 -22.01
CA GLU A 54 9.37 -24.83 -22.53
C GLU A 54 9.27 -25.44 -23.94
N GLU A 55 10.11 -24.88 -24.82
CA GLU A 55 10.65 -25.42 -26.09
C GLU A 55 9.82 -26.50 -26.83
N GLY A 56 8.71 -26.10 -27.45
CA GLY A 56 7.98 -26.93 -28.42
C GLY A 56 8.61 -26.88 -29.81
N ASN A 57 8.63 -28.02 -30.51
CA ASN A 57 9.14 -28.15 -31.88
C ASN A 57 8.23 -27.40 -32.88
N ASP A 58 8.79 -26.95 -34.00
CA ASP A 58 8.15 -26.02 -34.95
C ASP A 58 6.89 -26.61 -35.65
N ASP A 59 6.69 -27.93 -35.56
CA ASP A 59 5.49 -28.63 -36.05
C ASP A 59 4.32 -28.61 -35.05
N ASP A 60 4.58 -28.61 -33.74
CA ASP A 60 3.52 -28.49 -32.71
C ASP A 60 2.85 -27.12 -32.79
N LEU A 61 3.65 -26.07 -33.04
CA LEU A 61 3.16 -24.71 -33.26
C LEU A 61 2.33 -24.56 -34.55
N LYS A 62 2.64 -25.33 -35.59
CA LYS A 62 1.87 -25.32 -36.85
C LYS A 62 0.54 -26.05 -36.70
N GLU A 63 0.50 -27.19 -36.03
CA GLU A 63 -0.77 -27.86 -35.70
C GLU A 63 -1.64 -27.01 -34.77
N LEU A 64 -1.04 -26.35 -33.77
CA LEU A 64 -1.72 -25.37 -32.91
C LEU A 64 -2.25 -24.16 -33.71
N ALA A 65 -1.49 -23.65 -34.67
CA ALA A 65 -1.91 -22.54 -35.54
C ALA A 65 -3.05 -22.96 -36.50
N VAL A 66 -3.03 -24.19 -37.00
CA VAL A 66 -4.10 -24.76 -37.83
C VAL A 66 -5.37 -24.97 -37.00
N LEU A 67 -5.26 -25.53 -35.80
CA LEU A 67 -6.37 -25.67 -34.85
C LEU A 67 -6.94 -24.30 -34.44
N TYR A 68 -6.08 -23.33 -34.13
CA TYR A 68 -6.50 -21.95 -33.88
C TYR A 68 -7.20 -21.34 -35.10
N SER A 69 -6.71 -21.57 -36.32
CA SER A 69 -7.34 -21.08 -37.55
C SER A 69 -8.73 -21.70 -37.80
N LEU A 70 -8.93 -22.96 -37.43
CA LEU A 70 -10.19 -23.69 -37.55
C LEU A 70 -11.25 -23.23 -36.53
N TYR A 71 -10.81 -22.69 -35.39
CA TYR A 71 -11.69 -22.21 -34.32
C TYR A 71 -11.72 -20.68 -34.17
N ARG A 72 -10.88 -19.94 -34.90
CA ARG A 72 -10.86 -18.46 -34.97
C ARG A 72 -12.25 -17.90 -35.23
N ASP A 73 -12.96 -18.50 -36.17
CA ASP A 73 -14.28 -18.05 -36.61
C ASP A 73 -15.40 -18.54 -35.65
N LYS A 74 -15.05 -19.41 -34.70
CA LYS A 74 -15.91 -19.97 -33.65
C LYS A 74 -15.55 -19.42 -32.26
N LYS A 75 -14.79 -18.33 -32.18
CA LYS A 75 -14.42 -17.66 -30.92
C LYS A 75 -15.64 -17.49 -29.99
N ALA A 76 -16.78 -17.08 -30.53
CA ALA A 76 -18.02 -16.93 -29.77
C ALA A 76 -18.49 -18.21 -29.05
N LEU A 77 -18.32 -19.40 -29.67
CA LEU A 77 -18.67 -20.68 -29.06
C LEU A 77 -17.64 -21.12 -28.00
N ALA A 78 -16.36 -20.78 -28.19
CA ALA A 78 -15.32 -21.01 -27.20
C ALA A 78 -15.50 -20.10 -25.97
N ASP A 79 -15.87 -18.84 -26.21
CA ASP A 79 -16.22 -17.86 -25.19
C ASP A 79 -17.47 -18.35 -24.41
N GLU A 80 -18.52 -18.77 -25.10
CA GLU A 80 -19.74 -19.34 -24.49
C GLU A 80 -19.44 -20.61 -23.67
N ALA A 81 -18.66 -21.55 -24.21
CA ALA A 81 -18.29 -22.81 -23.54
C ALA A 81 -17.37 -22.60 -22.33
N ALA A 82 -16.52 -21.58 -22.34
CA ALA A 82 -15.63 -21.25 -21.23
C ALA A 82 -16.28 -20.30 -20.19
N GLY A 83 -17.55 -19.96 -20.36
CA GLY A 83 -18.30 -19.07 -19.48
C GLY A 83 -17.86 -17.60 -19.56
N TYR A 84 -17.32 -17.18 -20.70
CA TYR A 84 -17.07 -15.77 -21.03
C TYR A 84 -18.40 -15.13 -21.43
N SER A 85 -19.31 -14.99 -20.47
CA SER A 85 -20.39 -14.01 -20.59
C SER A 85 -19.82 -12.61 -20.37
N ASP A 86 -20.48 -11.59 -20.95
CA ASP A 86 -20.26 -10.21 -20.56
C ASP A 86 -20.54 -10.10 -19.05
N VAL A 87 -19.48 -9.96 -18.26
CA VAL A 87 -19.61 -9.79 -16.81
C VAL A 87 -20.11 -8.36 -16.58
N GLU A 88 -21.24 -8.22 -15.90
CA GLU A 88 -21.80 -6.91 -15.57
C GLU A 88 -20.81 -6.10 -14.74
N ASP A 89 -20.55 -4.87 -15.16
CA ASP A 89 -19.71 -3.90 -14.45
C ASP A 89 -20.46 -3.17 -13.32
N LYS A 90 -21.72 -3.53 -13.08
CA LYS A 90 -22.60 -2.93 -12.09
C LYS A 90 -23.42 -4.00 -11.39
N LEU A 91 -23.62 -3.85 -10.10
CA LEU A 91 -24.55 -4.64 -9.32
C LEU A 91 -26.00 -4.31 -9.70
N SER A 92 -26.89 -5.29 -9.52
CA SER A 92 -28.33 -5.05 -9.55
C SER A 92 -28.75 -4.12 -8.42
N ASP A 93 -29.82 -3.36 -8.62
CA ASP A 93 -30.32 -2.42 -7.61
C ASP A 93 -30.66 -3.14 -6.28
N ASP A 94 -31.17 -4.37 -6.33
CA ASP A 94 -31.42 -5.21 -5.15
C ASP A 94 -30.12 -5.57 -4.41
N ALA A 95 -29.05 -5.92 -5.13
CA ALA A 95 -27.76 -6.24 -4.52
C ALA A 95 -27.10 -4.99 -3.92
N THR A 96 -27.21 -3.84 -4.59
CA THR A 96 -26.75 -2.55 -4.06
C THR A 96 -27.52 -2.18 -2.80
N LEU A 97 -28.84 -2.34 -2.79
CA LEU A 97 -29.69 -2.08 -1.62
C LEU A 97 -29.34 -3.01 -0.46
N ALA A 98 -29.11 -4.29 -0.72
CA ALA A 98 -28.70 -5.26 0.31
C ALA A 98 -27.33 -4.91 0.93
N ALA A 99 -26.40 -4.41 0.12
CA ALA A 99 -25.07 -3.99 0.58
C ALA A 99 -25.04 -2.59 1.22
N GLN A 100 -26.11 -1.80 1.04
CA GLN A 100 -26.14 -0.36 1.28
C GLN A 100 -25.63 0.04 2.67
N LYS A 101 -26.05 -0.66 3.74
CA LYS A 101 -25.59 -0.35 5.12
C LYS A 101 -24.08 -0.45 5.27
N GLY A 102 -23.45 -1.42 4.62
CA GLY A 102 -21.99 -1.58 4.60
C GLY A 102 -21.30 -0.55 3.71
N LEU A 103 -21.99 -0.01 2.71
CA LEU A 103 -21.45 1.02 1.81
C LEU A 103 -21.38 2.40 2.49
N PHE A 104 -22.26 2.70 3.44
CA PHE A 104 -22.25 3.97 4.20
C PHE A 104 -21.16 4.08 5.26
N VAL A 105 -20.42 3.01 5.55
CA VAL A 105 -19.28 3.04 6.49
C VAL A 105 -18.05 2.49 5.80
N GLN A 106 -17.09 3.36 5.50
CA GLN A 106 -15.87 3.00 4.78
C GLN A 106 -14.62 3.33 5.59
N SER A 107 -13.58 2.51 5.42
CA SER A 107 -12.24 2.90 5.83
C SER A 107 -11.50 3.58 4.69
N VAL A 108 -10.51 4.41 4.99
CA VAL A 108 -9.73 5.07 3.93
C VAL A 108 -9.00 4.03 3.07
N SER A 109 -8.44 2.99 3.68
CA SER A 109 -7.81 1.86 2.98
C SER A 109 -8.77 1.09 2.05
N LYS A 110 -10.06 0.98 2.43
CA LYS A 110 -11.10 0.37 1.59
C LYS A 110 -11.37 1.22 0.35
N LEU A 111 -11.41 2.54 0.50
CA LEU A 111 -11.58 3.47 -0.61
C LEU A 111 -10.37 3.44 -1.57
N GLU A 112 -9.15 3.41 -1.03
CA GLU A 112 -7.93 3.27 -1.84
C GLU A 112 -7.90 1.93 -2.59
N GLU A 113 -8.36 0.84 -1.96
CA GLU A 113 -8.48 -0.45 -2.66
C GLU A 113 -9.53 -0.40 -3.76
N TYR A 114 -10.69 0.22 -3.52
CA TYR A 114 -11.71 0.45 -4.55
C TYR A 114 -11.18 1.28 -5.71
N ALA A 115 -10.47 2.37 -5.40
CA ALA A 115 -9.77 3.19 -6.38
C ALA A 115 -8.67 2.44 -7.13
N GLY A 116 -8.13 1.35 -6.59
CA GLY A 116 -7.14 0.51 -7.27
C GLY A 116 -7.74 -0.56 -8.19
N CYS A 117 -8.89 -1.13 -7.82
CA CYS A 117 -9.68 -2.04 -8.64
C CYS A 117 -11.04 -2.29 -7.96
N GLU A 118 -12.13 -1.88 -8.61
CA GLU A 118 -13.47 -1.98 -8.02
C GLU A 118 -13.89 -3.44 -7.85
N TYR A 119 -13.55 -4.29 -8.81
CA TYR A 119 -13.85 -5.72 -8.74
C TYR A 119 -13.09 -6.41 -7.58
N LYS A 120 -11.84 -6.00 -7.31
CA LYS A 120 -11.09 -6.50 -6.15
C LYS A 120 -11.81 -6.15 -4.85
N TYR A 121 -12.25 -4.89 -4.72
CA TYR A 121 -13.03 -4.44 -3.56
C TYR A 121 -14.31 -5.26 -3.39
N PHE A 122 -15.04 -5.49 -4.49
CA PHE A 122 -16.26 -6.29 -4.49
C PHE A 122 -16.01 -7.70 -3.93
N LEU A 123 -15.00 -8.40 -4.44
CA LEU A 123 -14.65 -9.75 -3.97
C LEU A 123 -14.19 -9.76 -2.50
N ASN A 124 -13.39 -8.77 -2.09
CA ASN A 124 -12.78 -8.74 -0.76
C ASN A 124 -13.72 -8.24 0.35
N TYR A 125 -14.53 -7.21 0.09
CA TYR A 125 -15.32 -6.53 1.13
C TYR A 125 -16.82 -6.77 1.02
N MET A 126 -17.35 -6.96 -0.19
CA MET A 126 -18.78 -7.23 -0.39
C MET A 126 -19.06 -8.73 -0.28
N LEU A 127 -18.37 -9.56 -1.08
CA LEU A 127 -18.49 -11.02 -1.02
C LEU A 127 -17.67 -11.65 0.12
N ARG A 128 -16.67 -10.93 0.63
CA ARG A 128 -15.83 -11.36 1.76
C ARG A 128 -15.11 -12.68 1.51
N LEU A 129 -14.62 -12.88 0.29
CA LEU A 129 -13.86 -14.07 -0.07
C LEU A 129 -12.54 -14.11 0.72
N ARG A 130 -12.27 -15.26 1.36
CA ARG A 130 -11.07 -15.51 2.15
C ARG A 130 -10.23 -16.61 1.51
N GLU A 131 -8.91 -16.44 1.59
CA GLU A 131 -7.98 -17.51 1.29
C GLU A 131 -8.10 -18.60 2.35
N ARG A 132 -7.66 -19.81 2.02
CA ARG A 132 -7.58 -20.89 3.00
C ARG A 132 -6.53 -20.52 4.04
N ASP A 133 -6.91 -20.56 5.31
CA ASP A 133 -6.00 -20.29 6.41
C ASP A 133 -4.78 -21.22 6.35
N SER A 134 -3.61 -20.65 6.53
CA SER A 134 -2.36 -21.38 6.69
C SER A 134 -1.73 -20.99 8.02
N TYR A 135 -1.07 -21.94 8.71
CA TYR A 135 -0.37 -21.68 9.98
C TYR A 135 0.92 -20.85 9.80
N GLN A 136 1.15 -20.26 8.63
CA GLN A 136 2.34 -19.49 8.33
C GLN A 136 2.12 -18.02 8.65
N LEU A 137 3.13 -17.39 9.26
CA LEU A 137 3.14 -15.95 9.42
C LEU A 137 3.15 -15.27 8.05
N ASP A 138 2.15 -14.43 7.78
CA ASP A 138 2.07 -13.64 6.54
C ASP A 138 2.53 -12.18 6.73
N GLN A 139 2.55 -11.42 5.63
CA GLN A 139 2.95 -10.00 5.66
C GLN A 139 1.98 -9.12 6.47
N MET A 140 0.71 -9.49 6.55
CA MET A 140 -0.29 -8.73 7.31
C MET A 140 -0.07 -8.91 8.81
N GLN A 141 0.19 -10.14 9.25
CA GLN A 141 0.56 -10.46 10.63
C GLN A 141 1.88 -9.79 11.02
N PHE A 142 2.86 -9.75 10.12
CA PHE A 142 4.11 -8.98 10.31
C PHE A 142 3.81 -7.51 10.63
N GLY A 143 3.01 -6.85 9.79
CA GLY A 143 2.63 -5.45 10.00
C GLY A 143 1.95 -5.26 11.35
N ASN A 144 0.95 -6.09 11.66
CA ASN A 144 0.21 -6.00 12.93
C ASN A 144 1.12 -6.11 14.16
N VAL A 145 2.08 -7.04 14.15
CA VAL A 145 3.08 -7.18 15.23
C VAL A 145 3.92 -5.91 15.37
N MET A 146 4.40 -5.34 14.25
CA MET A 146 5.20 -4.12 14.29
C MET A 146 4.40 -2.92 14.82
N HIS A 147 3.18 -2.70 14.32
CA HIS A 147 2.29 -1.64 14.80
C HIS A 147 1.97 -1.78 16.29
N GLY A 148 1.58 -2.97 16.73
CA GLY A 148 1.26 -3.24 18.13
C GLY A 148 2.46 -3.11 19.06
N ALA A 149 3.64 -3.57 18.63
CA ALA A 149 4.88 -3.40 19.38
C ALA A 149 5.28 -1.93 19.50
N LEU A 150 5.22 -1.17 18.40
CA LEU A 150 5.47 0.28 18.42
C LEU A 150 4.49 1.01 19.34
N GLU A 151 3.19 0.71 19.25
CA GLU A 151 2.16 1.29 20.13
C GLU A 151 2.51 1.09 21.60
N LYS A 152 2.93 -0.12 21.99
CA LYS A 152 3.34 -0.43 23.37
C LYS A 152 4.55 0.38 23.81
N VAL A 153 5.56 0.54 22.95
CA VAL A 153 6.73 1.36 23.28
C VAL A 153 6.32 2.82 23.45
N PHE A 154 5.56 3.37 22.51
CA PHE A 154 5.07 4.75 22.61
C PHE A 154 4.25 4.99 23.89
N ARG A 155 3.30 4.11 24.22
CA ARG A 155 2.52 4.21 25.46
C ARG A 155 3.37 4.12 26.73
N LYS A 156 4.48 3.37 26.71
CA LYS A 156 5.43 3.30 27.83
C LYS A 156 6.27 4.58 27.98
N MET A 157 6.39 5.37 26.92
CA MET A 157 7.12 6.65 26.92
C MET A 157 6.19 7.85 27.14
N ASP A 158 4.88 7.64 27.10
CA ASP A 158 3.86 8.68 27.12
C ASP A 158 3.61 9.23 28.52
N GLU A 159 3.55 10.55 28.63
CA GLU A 159 3.24 11.28 29.86
C GLU A 159 1.98 12.14 29.71
N LYS A 160 1.53 12.76 30.80
CA LYS A 160 0.38 13.70 30.72
C LYS A 160 0.71 14.93 29.87
N ASP A 161 1.91 15.49 30.04
CA ASP A 161 2.40 16.64 29.30
C ASP A 161 3.21 16.19 28.07
N PRO A 162 2.98 16.77 26.88
CA PRO A 162 3.78 16.48 25.69
C PRO A 162 5.28 16.72 25.87
N LYS A 163 5.67 17.74 26.64
CA LYS A 163 7.08 18.04 26.89
C LYS A 163 7.75 16.93 27.69
N ASP A 164 7.06 16.41 28.71
CA ASP A 164 7.59 15.31 29.53
C ASP A 164 7.70 14.01 28.71
N THR A 165 6.72 13.77 27.83
CA THR A 165 6.79 12.65 26.86
C THR A 165 8.03 12.76 25.97
N TYR A 166 8.30 13.95 25.43
CA TYR A 166 9.49 14.19 24.63
C TYR A 166 10.78 13.98 25.44
N LEU A 167 10.82 14.43 26.70
CA LEU A 167 11.97 14.23 27.58
C LEU A 167 12.28 12.74 27.82
N ASN A 168 11.26 11.88 27.93
CA ASN A 168 11.48 10.43 28.02
C ASN A 168 12.26 9.90 26.81
N TRP A 169 11.94 10.37 25.59
CA TRP A 169 12.67 10.00 24.37
C TRP A 169 14.09 10.57 24.31
N VAL A 170 14.30 11.79 24.80
CA VAL A 170 15.63 12.41 24.87
C VAL A 170 16.55 11.68 25.84
N GLN A 171 16.03 11.18 26.94
CA GLN A 171 16.79 10.50 27.99
C GLN A 171 17.04 9.02 27.69
N ALA A 172 16.21 8.39 26.85
CA ALA A 172 16.39 6.99 26.49
C ALA A 172 17.55 6.82 25.50
N ASP A 173 18.51 5.96 25.85
CA ASP A 173 19.53 5.50 24.93
C ASP A 173 19.02 4.36 24.04
N ASP A 174 19.80 4.04 23.02
CA ASP A 174 19.44 3.03 22.03
C ASP A 174 19.28 1.63 22.67
N ALA A 175 20.05 1.30 23.71
CA ALA A 175 19.95 0.02 24.40
C ALA A 175 18.64 -0.11 25.19
N ALA A 176 18.21 0.95 25.87
CA ALA A 176 16.94 1.02 26.57
C ALA A 176 15.75 0.93 25.59
N LEU A 177 15.84 1.60 24.44
CA LEU A 177 14.83 1.54 23.39
C LEU A 177 14.74 0.12 22.78
N SER A 178 15.87 -0.51 22.46
CA SER A 178 15.94 -1.90 21.99
C SER A 178 15.29 -2.87 22.97
N ALA A 179 15.58 -2.74 24.27
CA ALA A 179 15.01 -3.59 25.29
C ALA A 179 13.49 -3.46 25.37
N LYS A 180 12.96 -2.22 25.34
CA LYS A 180 11.51 -1.95 25.33
C LYS A 180 10.84 -2.53 24.09
N MET A 181 11.49 -2.39 22.92
CA MET A 181 10.96 -2.92 21.66
C MET A 181 10.94 -4.44 21.65
N LYS A 182 12.00 -5.10 22.12
CA LYS A 182 12.03 -6.56 22.26
C LYS A 182 10.89 -7.04 23.15
N GLU A 183 10.70 -6.44 24.33
CA GLU A 183 9.63 -6.81 25.26
C GLU A 183 8.23 -6.62 24.62
N ALA A 184 8.06 -5.54 23.84
CA ALA A 184 6.82 -5.27 23.13
C ALA A 184 6.53 -6.33 22.05
N ILE A 185 7.55 -6.73 21.27
CA ILE A 185 7.47 -7.82 20.28
C ILE A 185 7.18 -9.15 20.97
N ASP A 186 7.86 -9.47 22.07
CA ASP A 186 7.61 -10.68 22.85
C ASP A 186 6.12 -10.76 23.26
N THR A 187 5.55 -9.62 23.68
CA THR A 187 4.13 -9.53 24.06
C THR A 187 3.20 -9.78 22.88
N GLU A 188 3.50 -9.26 21.69
CA GLU A 188 2.71 -9.50 20.48
C GLU A 188 2.73 -10.98 20.08
N PHE A 189 3.90 -11.61 20.04
CA PHE A 189 4.01 -13.02 19.68
C PHE A 189 3.30 -13.94 20.68
N ARG A 190 3.38 -13.66 21.98
CA ARG A 190 2.63 -14.40 23.00
C ARG A 190 1.12 -14.25 22.84
N ALA A 191 0.64 -13.08 22.41
CA ALA A 191 -0.78 -12.87 22.14
C ALA A 191 -1.26 -13.64 20.90
N MET A 192 -0.36 -13.98 19.97
CA MET A 192 -0.67 -14.74 18.77
C MET A 192 -0.74 -16.26 19.02
N SER A 193 0.27 -16.83 19.69
CA SER A 193 0.30 -18.25 20.03
C SER A 193 1.42 -18.56 21.03
N ASP A 194 1.12 -19.45 21.98
CA ASP A 194 2.10 -20.00 22.94
C ASP A 194 3.16 -20.89 22.27
N GLU A 195 2.97 -21.31 21.01
CA GLU A 195 3.91 -22.13 20.24
C GLU A 195 5.01 -21.30 19.53
N LEU A 196 4.97 -19.97 19.65
CA LEU A 196 5.96 -19.09 19.01
C LEU A 196 7.17 -18.80 19.91
N LEU A 197 6.91 -18.54 21.19
CA LEU A 197 7.90 -18.15 22.18
C LEU A 197 7.81 -19.00 23.46
N SER A 198 8.96 -19.43 23.97
CA SER A 198 9.02 -20.07 25.30
C SER A 198 8.66 -19.08 26.41
N PRO A 199 8.32 -19.55 27.64
CA PRO A 199 8.14 -18.67 28.80
C PRO A 199 9.36 -17.77 29.07
N GLU A 200 10.56 -18.23 28.78
CA GLU A 200 11.83 -17.51 28.93
C GLU A 200 12.09 -16.51 27.79
N GLY A 201 11.29 -16.53 26.74
CA GLY A 201 11.38 -15.60 25.60
C GLY A 201 12.26 -16.08 24.45
N GLU A 202 12.54 -17.39 24.38
CA GLU A 202 13.26 -18.00 23.26
C GLU A 202 12.31 -18.34 22.11
N ILE A 203 12.76 -18.14 20.86
CA ILE A 203 11.97 -18.51 19.67
C ILE A 203 11.92 -20.03 19.55
N ILE A 204 10.74 -20.60 19.80
CA ILE A 204 10.47 -22.04 19.66
C ILE A 204 9.73 -22.38 18.36
N ALA A 205 9.19 -21.37 17.65
CA ALA A 205 8.61 -21.55 16.32
C ALA A 205 9.54 -22.30 15.36
N GLU A 206 8.98 -23.09 14.45
CA GLU A 206 9.75 -23.88 13.48
C GLU A 206 9.68 -23.34 12.05
N GLY A 207 10.59 -23.83 11.21
CA GLY A 207 10.62 -23.55 9.77
C GLY A 207 10.58 -22.06 9.42
N ARG A 208 9.65 -21.70 8.54
CA ARG A 208 9.45 -20.32 8.05
C ARG A 208 9.14 -19.32 9.17
N ASN A 209 8.38 -19.73 10.19
CA ASN A 209 7.97 -18.83 11.26
C ASN A 209 9.16 -18.39 12.11
N ARG A 210 10.13 -19.29 12.40
CA ARG A 210 11.38 -18.94 13.09
C ARG A 210 12.13 -17.80 12.41
N TYR A 211 12.25 -17.89 11.08
CA TYR A 211 12.95 -16.89 10.27
C TYR A 211 12.20 -15.55 10.26
N ILE A 212 10.88 -15.57 10.08
CA ILE A 212 10.04 -14.36 10.12
C ILE A 212 10.15 -13.66 11.47
N MET A 213 10.08 -14.42 12.58
CA MET A 213 10.21 -13.86 13.92
C MET A 213 11.57 -13.19 14.13
N LYS A 214 12.66 -13.84 13.71
CA LYS A 214 14.01 -13.24 13.79
C LYS A 214 14.07 -11.91 13.02
N ASN A 215 13.52 -11.88 11.81
CA ASN A 215 13.46 -10.65 11.01
C ASN A 215 12.62 -9.55 11.69
N ILE A 216 11.52 -9.91 12.37
CA ILE A 216 10.72 -8.94 13.15
C ILE A 216 11.54 -8.31 14.27
N TYR A 217 12.33 -9.11 15.02
CA TYR A 217 13.21 -8.56 16.07
C TYR A 217 14.28 -7.63 15.51
N GLU A 218 14.98 -8.05 14.45
CA GLU A 218 16.02 -7.24 13.81
C GLU A 218 15.44 -5.94 13.22
N LEU A 219 14.29 -6.03 12.56
CA LEU A 219 13.63 -4.86 12.02
C LEU A 219 13.08 -3.94 13.11
N GLY A 220 12.50 -4.51 14.17
CA GLY A 220 12.02 -3.76 15.33
C GLY A 220 13.13 -2.98 16.01
N ASP A 221 14.27 -3.62 16.26
CA ASP A 221 15.46 -2.99 16.84
C ASP A 221 15.95 -1.79 16.00
N ARG A 222 16.11 -1.98 14.70
CA ARG A 222 16.53 -0.90 13.80
C ARG A 222 15.49 0.22 13.74
N THR A 223 14.21 -0.13 13.66
CA THR A 223 13.11 0.83 13.60
C THR A 223 13.07 1.70 14.84
N ILE A 224 13.15 1.12 16.05
CA ILE A 224 13.05 1.89 17.29
C ILE A 224 14.25 2.83 17.50
N LYS A 225 15.47 2.40 17.13
CA LYS A 225 16.67 3.24 17.17
C LYS A 225 16.54 4.44 16.23
N ASN A 226 16.11 4.19 14.99
CA ASN A 226 15.85 5.25 14.02
C ASN A 226 14.77 6.22 14.51
N LEU A 227 13.66 5.72 15.06
CA LEU A 227 12.60 6.57 15.64
C LEU A 227 13.13 7.40 16.82
N GLY A 228 13.95 6.81 17.69
CA GLY A 228 14.60 7.53 18.78
C GLY A 228 15.51 8.65 18.28
N MET A 229 16.28 8.42 17.21
CA MET A 229 17.08 9.46 16.54
C MET A 229 16.19 10.57 15.97
N GLN A 230 15.15 10.21 15.22
CA GLN A 230 14.24 11.17 14.59
C GLN A 230 13.50 12.05 15.60
N ILE A 231 13.06 11.47 16.72
CA ILE A 231 12.38 12.24 17.77
C ILE A 231 13.38 13.19 18.44
N ARG A 232 14.58 12.70 18.81
CA ARG A 232 15.62 13.52 19.45
C ARG A 232 16.12 14.67 18.56
N GLY A 233 16.18 14.45 17.26
CA GLY A 233 16.63 15.44 16.28
C GLY A 233 15.61 16.56 15.98
N GLY A 234 14.36 16.43 16.43
CA GLY A 234 13.35 17.49 16.36
C GLY A 234 12.95 18.00 17.74
N GLU A 235 11.80 18.68 17.80
CA GLU A 235 11.15 19.19 19.03
C GLU A 235 9.75 18.63 19.23
N MET A 236 9.20 17.96 18.22
CA MET A 236 7.83 17.44 18.26
C MET A 236 7.73 16.19 19.13
N SER A 237 6.70 16.15 19.97
CA SER A 237 6.42 15.06 20.88
C SER A 237 5.39 14.10 20.30
N PRO A 238 5.66 12.79 20.23
CA PRO A 238 4.64 11.81 19.92
C PRO A 238 3.50 11.87 20.94
N ARG A 239 2.23 11.87 20.51
CA ARG A 239 1.07 12.04 21.41
C ARG A 239 -0.13 11.17 21.15
N PHE A 240 -0.36 10.82 19.89
CA PHE A 240 -1.46 9.94 19.53
C PHE A 240 -0.89 8.73 18.84
N TYR A 241 -1.26 7.54 19.33
CA TYR A 241 -0.77 6.26 18.83
C TYR A 241 -1.95 5.37 18.52
N GLU A 242 -1.93 4.74 17.36
CA GLU A 242 -2.95 3.79 16.93
C GLU A 242 -4.37 4.36 17.14
N ASN A 243 -4.49 5.67 16.86
CA ASN A 243 -5.60 6.52 17.24
C ASN A 243 -6.77 6.25 16.32
N LYS A 244 -7.86 5.72 16.89
CA LYS A 244 -9.06 5.38 16.13
C LYS A 244 -9.95 6.59 15.96
N PHE A 245 -10.55 6.70 14.78
CA PHE A 245 -11.73 7.50 14.52
C PHE A 245 -12.79 6.64 13.83
N ASN A 246 -14.06 6.90 14.11
CA ASN A 246 -15.19 6.12 13.62
C ASN A 246 -16.42 7.00 13.43
N GLN A 247 -17.51 6.40 12.95
CA GLN A 247 -18.78 7.07 12.66
C GLN A 247 -19.42 7.86 13.82
N ARG A 248 -19.01 7.62 15.07
CA ARG A 248 -19.50 8.36 16.26
C ARG A 248 -18.72 9.64 16.50
N ASP A 249 -17.54 9.76 15.91
CA ASP A 249 -16.77 10.98 15.97
C ASP A 249 -17.45 12.04 15.09
N ASP A 250 -17.80 13.16 15.71
CA ASP A 250 -18.43 14.30 15.08
C ASP A 250 -17.36 15.22 14.47
N PHE A 251 -16.75 14.74 13.38
CA PHE A 251 -15.78 15.47 12.57
C PHE A 251 -16.32 15.68 11.16
N ALA A 252 -16.13 16.87 10.61
CA ALA A 252 -16.58 17.21 9.26
C ALA A 252 -15.83 16.37 8.21
N SER A 253 -14.51 16.19 8.41
CA SER A 253 -13.62 15.39 7.55
C SER A 253 -14.03 13.92 7.41
N THR A 254 -14.83 13.37 8.32
CA THR A 254 -15.26 11.95 8.29
C THR A 254 -16.68 11.76 7.78
N SER A 255 -17.38 12.82 7.36
CA SER A 255 -18.79 12.77 6.99
C SER A 255 -19.03 13.30 5.58
N ILE A 256 -19.14 12.39 4.62
CA ILE A 256 -19.19 12.72 3.19
C ILE A 256 -20.62 12.68 2.67
N ALA A 257 -21.14 13.83 2.24
CA ALA A 257 -22.43 13.93 1.57
C ALA A 257 -22.29 13.59 0.08
N VAL A 258 -23.00 12.56 -0.39
CA VAL A 258 -22.99 12.13 -1.80
C VAL A 258 -24.25 12.66 -2.49
N PRO A 259 -24.15 13.39 -3.62
CA PRO A 259 -25.32 14.02 -4.25
C PRO A 259 -26.31 12.97 -4.75
N GLY A 260 -27.60 13.21 -4.51
CA GLY A 260 -28.66 12.29 -4.91
C GLY A 260 -28.81 11.04 -4.02
N VAL A 261 -28.04 10.93 -2.94
CA VAL A 261 -28.14 9.84 -1.96
C VAL A 261 -28.59 10.40 -0.62
N ALA A 262 -29.59 9.78 0.00
CA ALA A 262 -30.02 10.14 1.35
C ALA A 262 -29.02 9.60 2.39
N GLY A 263 -28.46 10.49 3.22
CA GLY A 263 -27.47 10.17 4.25
C GLY A 263 -26.04 10.45 3.83
N ASN A 264 -25.12 10.31 4.79
CA ASN A 264 -23.70 10.59 4.59
C ASN A 264 -22.88 9.30 4.74
N VAL A 265 -21.89 9.13 3.87
CA VAL A 265 -20.87 8.09 4.03
C VAL A 265 -19.94 8.52 5.17
N LYS A 266 -19.80 7.64 6.16
CA LYS A 266 -18.94 7.85 7.33
C LYS A 266 -17.61 7.15 7.15
N LEU A 267 -16.54 7.86 7.43
CA LEU A 267 -15.18 7.34 7.39
C LEU A 267 -14.76 6.81 8.76
N GLU A 268 -14.06 5.69 8.76
CA GLU A 268 -13.37 5.13 9.92
C GLU A 268 -11.91 4.82 9.60
N GLY A 269 -11.08 4.79 10.64
CA GLY A 269 -9.66 4.53 10.44
C GLY A 269 -8.88 4.46 11.73
N LYS A 270 -7.59 4.17 11.56
CA LYS A 270 -6.61 4.05 12.63
C LYS A 270 -5.35 4.80 12.19
N ILE A 271 -5.01 5.84 12.93
CA ILE A 271 -3.88 6.73 12.63
C ILE A 271 -2.71 6.27 13.49
N ASP A 272 -1.62 5.82 12.86
CA ASP A 272 -0.55 5.12 13.58
C ASP A 272 0.16 6.02 14.59
N ARG A 273 0.61 7.20 14.16
CA ARG A 273 1.27 8.18 15.03
C ARG A 273 0.92 9.61 14.64
N VAL A 274 0.75 10.46 15.65
CA VAL A 274 0.70 11.92 15.49
C VAL A 274 1.63 12.54 16.52
N ASP A 275 2.53 13.38 16.03
CA ASP A 275 3.42 14.17 16.87
C ASP A 275 2.90 15.61 16.93
N ILE A 276 3.00 16.25 18.09
CA ILE A 276 2.59 17.64 18.30
C ILE A 276 3.71 18.47 18.92
N LEU A 277 3.68 19.76 18.67
CA LEU A 277 4.45 20.77 19.40
C LEU A 277 3.50 21.89 19.85
N ASP A 278 3.32 22.03 21.15
CA ASP A 278 2.50 23.08 21.77
C ASP A 278 3.34 24.35 21.98
N LYS A 279 3.06 25.40 21.22
CA LYS A 279 3.65 26.74 21.38
C LYS A 279 2.60 27.76 21.86
N GLY A 280 1.79 27.38 22.85
CA GLY A 280 0.81 28.28 23.47
C GLY A 280 -0.44 28.44 22.60
N ASP A 281 -0.55 29.53 21.84
CA ASP A 281 -1.74 29.78 21.02
C ASP A 281 -1.75 28.96 19.72
N THR A 282 -0.62 28.33 19.37
CA THR A 282 -0.48 27.50 18.18
C THR A 282 0.02 26.10 18.54
N ILE A 283 -0.67 25.09 18.03
CA ILE A 283 -0.29 23.68 18.10
C ILE A 283 0.13 23.23 16.71
N TYR A 284 1.40 22.87 16.56
CA TYR A 284 1.91 22.26 15.33
C TYR A 284 1.72 20.76 15.40
N LEU A 285 1.30 20.12 14.31
CA LEU A 285 1.17 18.66 14.27
C LEU A 285 1.64 18.07 12.95
N ARG A 286 2.10 16.82 13.02
CA ARG A 286 2.36 15.98 11.86
C ARG A 286 1.75 14.60 12.05
N VAL A 287 1.30 13.99 10.97
CA VAL A 287 0.83 12.60 10.96
C VAL A 287 1.88 11.69 10.35
N ILE A 288 2.07 10.51 10.95
CA ILE A 288 3.06 9.53 10.52
C ILE A 288 2.41 8.17 10.47
N ASP A 289 2.57 7.50 9.33
CA ASP A 289 2.05 6.18 9.06
C ASP A 289 3.21 5.20 8.80
N TYR A 290 3.21 4.06 9.48
CA TYR A 290 4.29 3.06 9.36
C TYR A 290 4.02 2.15 8.17
N LYS A 291 4.92 2.15 7.19
CA LYS A 291 4.79 1.30 6.01
C LYS A 291 6.02 0.44 5.82
N THR A 292 5.80 -0.85 5.61
CA THR A 292 6.86 -1.75 5.15
C THR A 292 7.24 -1.43 3.71
N GLY A 293 8.53 -1.57 3.39
CA GLY A 293 9.04 -1.29 2.05
C GLY A 293 9.31 0.20 1.77
N ASN A 294 9.12 0.59 0.51
CA ASN A 294 9.60 1.87 -0.03
C ASN A 294 8.48 2.86 -0.38
N LYS A 295 7.30 2.75 0.24
CA LYS A 295 6.16 3.65 -0.07
C LYS A 295 6.57 5.11 0.09
N ASP A 296 6.27 5.89 -0.93
CA ASP A 296 6.50 7.33 -0.98
C ASP A 296 5.18 8.04 -1.30
N PHE A 297 5.13 9.34 -1.08
CA PHE A 297 3.98 10.14 -1.46
C PHE A 297 4.01 10.46 -2.95
N SER A 298 2.89 10.23 -3.64
CA SER A 298 2.72 10.63 -5.03
C SER A 298 1.44 11.44 -5.22
N TYR A 299 1.58 12.60 -5.86
CA TYR A 299 0.43 13.41 -6.26
C TYR A 299 -0.40 12.71 -7.33
N SER A 300 0.23 11.93 -8.20
CA SER A 300 -0.48 11.08 -9.17
C SER A 300 -1.35 10.05 -8.44
N ASP A 301 -0.81 9.32 -7.46
CA ASP A 301 -1.59 8.34 -6.70
C ASP A 301 -2.74 8.99 -5.92
N LEU A 302 -2.50 10.16 -5.30
CA LEU A 302 -3.54 10.95 -4.64
C LEU A 302 -4.63 11.37 -5.65
N PHE A 303 -4.25 11.86 -6.83
CA PHE A 303 -5.17 12.29 -7.89
C PHE A 303 -6.13 11.17 -8.31
N TYR A 304 -5.62 9.94 -8.42
CA TYR A 304 -6.44 8.77 -8.74
C TYR A 304 -7.14 8.15 -7.52
N GLY A 305 -7.00 8.73 -6.32
CA GLY A 305 -7.65 8.24 -5.10
C GLY A 305 -7.00 7.00 -4.48
N LYS A 306 -5.79 6.64 -4.92
CA LYS A 306 -5.04 5.48 -4.42
C LYS A 306 -4.20 5.77 -3.18
N GLN A 307 -4.09 7.05 -2.81
CA GLN A 307 -3.33 7.49 -1.65
C GLN A 307 -4.01 8.69 -0.98
N LEU A 308 -5.07 8.39 -0.22
CA LEU A 308 -5.90 9.33 0.53
C LEU A 308 -5.61 9.29 2.04
N GLN A 309 -5.00 8.21 2.54
CA GLN A 309 -4.84 7.91 3.96
C GLN A 309 -4.19 9.06 4.76
N LEU A 310 -3.00 9.50 4.35
CA LEU A 310 -2.27 10.57 5.04
C LEU A 310 -3.06 11.89 5.10
N THR A 311 -3.69 12.27 4.00
CA THR A 311 -4.48 13.50 3.91
C THR A 311 -5.69 13.46 4.82
N VAL A 312 -6.48 12.36 4.78
CA VAL A 312 -7.64 12.21 5.66
C VAL A 312 -7.22 12.19 7.13
N TYR A 313 -6.12 11.50 7.44
CA TYR A 313 -5.62 11.40 8.82
C TYR A 313 -5.19 12.76 9.35
N LEU A 314 -4.52 13.57 8.52
CA LEU A 314 -4.15 14.93 8.88
C LEU A 314 -5.39 15.77 9.22
N SER A 315 -6.40 15.79 8.34
CA SER A 315 -7.62 16.58 8.56
C SER A 315 -8.38 16.16 9.82
N VAL A 316 -8.53 14.84 10.03
CA VAL A 316 -9.16 14.29 11.24
C VAL A 316 -8.42 14.75 12.50
N MET A 317 -7.08 14.72 12.47
CA MET A 317 -6.28 15.08 13.63
C MET A 317 -6.26 16.57 13.90
N VAL A 318 -6.31 17.42 12.88
CA VAL A 318 -6.50 18.86 13.04
C VAL A 318 -7.80 19.16 13.79
N GLU A 319 -8.93 18.58 13.36
CA GLU A 319 -10.23 18.74 14.04
C GLU A 319 -10.21 18.19 15.47
N LYS A 320 -9.64 16.98 15.64
CA LYS A 320 -9.58 16.29 16.93
C LYS A 320 -8.73 17.05 17.95
N VAL A 321 -7.53 17.49 17.57
CA VAL A 321 -6.65 18.28 18.42
C VAL A 321 -7.31 19.60 18.80
N LYS A 322 -7.90 20.33 17.83
CA LYS A 322 -8.62 21.57 18.10
C LYS A 322 -9.74 21.37 19.13
N LYS A 323 -10.53 20.28 18.99
CA LYS A 323 -11.60 19.94 19.94
C LYS A 323 -11.07 19.59 21.33
N ILE A 324 -9.95 18.84 21.43
CA ILE A 324 -9.31 18.51 22.70
C ILE A 324 -8.88 19.79 23.43
N TYR A 325 -8.17 20.69 22.76
CA TYR A 325 -7.69 21.94 23.36
C TYR A 325 -8.83 22.88 23.74
N LYS A 326 -9.87 22.97 22.91
CA LYS A 326 -11.08 23.73 23.23
C LYS A 326 -11.76 23.22 24.50
N ASN A 327 -11.84 21.90 24.69
CA ASN A 327 -12.40 21.29 25.91
C ASN A 327 -11.55 21.56 27.16
N LEU A 328 -10.26 21.87 26.99
CA LEU A 328 -9.37 22.33 28.05
C LEU A 328 -9.45 23.85 28.29
N GLY A 329 -10.36 24.56 27.61
CA GLY A 329 -10.54 26.00 27.73
C GLY A 329 -9.51 26.84 26.96
N ARG A 330 -8.80 26.24 26.00
CA ARG A 330 -7.81 26.93 25.14
C ARG A 330 -8.33 27.01 23.71
N ASP A 331 -8.52 28.22 23.21
CA ASP A 331 -8.76 28.45 21.77
C ASP A 331 -7.41 28.56 21.07
N VAL A 332 -7.08 27.58 20.23
CA VAL A 332 -5.75 27.44 19.62
C VAL A 332 -5.86 27.34 18.10
N LYS A 333 -4.85 27.88 17.39
CA LYS A 333 -4.58 27.54 15.99
C LYS A 333 -3.94 26.16 15.95
N VAL A 334 -4.41 25.28 15.10
CA VAL A 334 -3.76 23.99 14.84
C VAL A 334 -3.18 24.03 13.43
N VAL A 335 -1.86 23.87 13.32
CA VAL A 335 -1.11 24.03 12.07
C VAL A 335 -0.51 22.68 11.66
N PRO A 336 -0.90 22.12 10.51
CA PRO A 336 -0.23 20.94 9.97
C PRO A 336 1.17 21.33 9.45
N VAL A 337 2.21 20.60 9.87
CA VAL A 337 3.61 20.81 9.43
C VAL A 337 4.17 19.67 8.60
N GLY A 338 3.43 18.56 8.50
CA GLY A 338 3.77 17.48 7.59
C GLY A 338 2.90 16.24 7.70
N MET A 339 2.97 15.41 6.67
CA MET A 339 2.34 14.09 6.63
C MET A 339 3.30 13.09 5.98
N TYR A 340 3.57 11.98 6.65
CA TYR A 340 4.70 11.11 6.27
C TYR A 340 4.38 9.64 6.37
N TYR A 341 4.95 8.88 5.45
CA TYR A 341 5.26 7.48 5.65
C TYR A 341 6.61 7.35 6.36
N ASN A 342 6.66 6.57 7.43
CA ASN A 342 7.90 6.14 8.06
C ASN A 342 8.26 4.75 7.51
N PRO A 343 9.40 4.59 6.81
CA PRO A 343 9.85 3.30 6.32
C PRO A 343 10.15 2.33 7.45
N VAL A 344 9.48 1.17 7.44
CA VAL A 344 9.79 0.02 8.30
C VAL A 344 10.46 -1.04 7.41
N LYS A 345 11.76 -0.88 7.19
CA LYS A 345 12.56 -1.78 6.36
C LYS A 345 14.00 -1.94 6.86
N ASP A 346 14.63 -3.02 6.42
CA ASP A 346 16.08 -3.19 6.46
C ASP A 346 16.65 -2.83 5.08
N PRO A 347 17.16 -1.61 4.88
CA PRO A 347 17.55 -1.15 3.55
C PRO A 347 18.89 -1.75 3.14
N TYR A 348 18.94 -2.28 1.91
CA TYR A 348 20.20 -2.39 1.19
C TYR A 348 20.59 -0.99 0.69
N VAL A 349 21.80 -0.56 1.04
CA VAL A 349 22.32 0.75 0.66
C VAL A 349 23.29 0.64 -0.50
N GLU A 350 23.32 1.65 -1.36
CA GLU A 350 24.41 1.79 -2.32
C GLU A 350 25.73 1.93 -1.55
N LYS A 351 26.77 1.28 -2.06
CA LYS A 351 28.09 1.29 -1.41
C LYS A 351 28.61 2.73 -1.31
N PRO A 352 28.79 3.28 -0.08
CA PRO A 352 29.36 4.61 0.07
C PRO A 352 30.83 4.65 -0.36
N ASP A 353 31.34 5.84 -0.66
CA ASP A 353 32.73 6.06 -1.09
C ASP A 353 33.74 5.61 -0.01
N SER A 354 33.40 5.84 1.27
CA SER A 354 34.10 5.30 2.43
C SER A 354 33.32 4.16 3.04
N LEU A 355 34.02 3.11 3.51
CA LEU A 355 33.43 1.96 4.20
C LEU A 355 33.60 2.05 5.73
N ASP A 356 33.86 3.23 6.26
CA ASP A 356 33.78 3.45 7.71
C ASP A 356 32.33 3.34 8.20
N GLU A 357 32.19 3.08 9.50
CA GLU A 357 30.90 2.82 10.14
C GLU A 357 29.95 4.03 10.02
N GLU A 358 30.49 5.25 10.06
CA GLU A 358 29.72 6.49 9.97
C GLU A 358 29.12 6.70 8.57
N ALA A 359 29.90 6.46 7.52
CA ALA A 359 29.46 6.57 6.14
C ALA A 359 28.36 5.55 5.79
N ILE A 360 28.50 4.32 6.29
CA ILE A 360 27.49 3.25 6.13
C ILE A 360 26.22 3.64 6.88
N GLU A 361 26.33 4.07 8.13
CA GLU A 361 25.19 4.49 8.95
C GLU A 361 24.46 5.68 8.32
N LYS A 362 25.18 6.66 7.77
CA LYS A 362 24.59 7.79 7.04
C LYS A 362 23.82 7.32 5.79
N ALA A 363 24.36 6.36 5.04
CA ALA A 363 23.67 5.78 3.89
C ALA A 363 22.38 5.04 4.31
N ILE A 364 22.42 4.29 5.42
CA ILE A 364 21.25 3.59 5.99
C ILE A 364 20.19 4.61 6.43
N ARG A 365 20.58 5.65 7.17
CA ARG A 365 19.67 6.70 7.63
C ARG A 365 18.97 7.38 6.48
N ARG A 366 19.67 7.65 5.38
CA ARG A 366 19.08 8.27 4.18
C ARG A 366 17.89 7.47 3.64
N GLU A 367 17.95 6.14 3.72
CA GLU A 367 16.89 5.22 3.29
C GLU A 367 15.71 5.12 4.28
N LEU A 368 15.93 5.53 5.53
CA LEU A 368 14.96 5.47 6.63
C LEU A 368 14.32 6.83 6.98
N ARG A 369 14.57 7.85 6.16
CA ARG A 369 13.96 9.19 6.28
C ARG A 369 12.46 9.13 6.09
N LEU A 370 11.77 10.10 6.68
CA LEU A 370 10.35 10.31 6.48
C LEU A 370 10.07 10.67 5.01
N LYS A 371 9.06 10.02 4.43
CA LYS A 371 8.66 10.18 3.04
C LYS A 371 7.28 10.79 2.95
N GLY A 372 7.16 11.98 2.38
CA GLY A 372 5.89 12.69 2.37
C GLY A 372 6.03 14.18 2.12
N LEU A 373 5.06 14.93 2.63
CA LEU A 373 4.96 16.37 2.45
C LEU A 373 5.38 17.09 3.73
N THR A 374 6.20 18.13 3.56
CA THR A 374 6.72 18.97 4.65
C THR A 374 6.27 20.41 4.42
N GLY A 375 5.90 21.10 5.49
CA GLY A 375 5.59 22.52 5.42
C GLY A 375 6.78 23.37 4.93
N GLU A 376 6.54 24.32 4.04
CA GLU A 376 7.62 25.10 3.40
C GLU A 376 8.29 26.13 4.31
N GLU A 377 7.60 26.59 5.36
CA GLU A 377 8.12 27.60 6.29
C GLU A 377 9.37 27.07 7.01
N PRO A 378 10.46 27.86 7.08
CA PRO A 378 11.69 27.44 7.74
C PRO A 378 11.49 26.97 9.18
N GLU A 379 10.60 27.60 9.94
CA GLU A 379 10.28 27.19 11.31
C GLU A 379 9.69 25.78 11.37
N TYR A 380 8.88 25.38 10.39
CA TYR A 380 8.24 24.06 10.33
C TYR A 380 9.27 22.96 10.06
N GLN A 381 10.30 23.28 9.29
CA GLN A 381 11.42 22.38 9.03
C GLN A 381 12.30 22.26 10.29
N GLU A 382 12.68 23.39 10.89
CA GLU A 382 13.57 23.45 12.07
C GLU A 382 13.01 22.68 13.27
N MET A 383 11.71 22.76 13.53
CA MET A 383 11.08 22.01 14.64
C MET A 383 11.04 20.49 14.40
N GLN A 384 11.15 20.05 13.15
CA GLN A 384 11.16 18.63 12.79
C GLN A 384 12.58 18.06 12.69
N GLU A 385 13.55 18.90 12.32
CA GLU A 385 14.97 18.58 12.22
C GLU A 385 15.82 19.81 12.54
N LYS A 386 16.46 19.80 13.71
CA LYS A 386 17.28 20.92 14.20
C LYS A 386 18.49 21.16 13.30
N GLY A 387 18.79 22.42 13.03
CA GLY A 387 19.87 22.86 12.15
C GLY A 387 19.56 22.73 10.66
N ILE A 388 18.38 22.25 10.26
CA ILE A 388 18.02 22.10 8.85
C ILE A 388 17.97 23.44 8.12
N THR A 389 17.73 24.54 8.84
CA THR A 389 17.69 25.89 8.26
C THR A 389 19.07 26.53 8.13
N ASP A 390 20.11 25.93 8.71
CA ASP A 390 21.49 26.41 8.58
C ASP A 390 21.98 26.26 7.12
N PRO A 391 22.37 27.36 6.46
CA PRO A 391 22.91 27.31 5.11
C PRO A 391 24.14 26.42 4.95
N GLU A 392 25.06 26.39 5.91
CA GLU A 392 26.28 25.57 5.84
C GLU A 392 25.91 24.09 5.89
N ARG A 393 25.04 23.71 6.83
CA ARG A 393 24.50 22.35 6.95
C ARG A 393 23.83 21.86 5.67
N ARG A 394 23.06 22.71 4.97
CA ARG A 394 22.42 22.36 3.69
C ARG A 394 23.42 22.09 2.56
N LEU A 395 24.66 22.55 2.67
CA LEU A 395 25.73 22.25 1.70
C LEU A 395 26.40 20.91 1.96
N GLU A 396 26.36 20.41 3.19
CA GLU A 396 26.98 19.15 3.59
C GLU A 396 26.24 17.92 3.09
N GLY A 397 24.94 18.05 2.81
CA GLY A 397 24.16 16.93 2.31
C GLY A 397 22.66 17.06 2.48
N PRO A 398 21.93 15.97 2.24
CA PRO A 398 20.49 15.91 2.43
C PRO A 398 20.09 16.02 3.91
N ALA A 399 18.80 16.17 4.17
CA ALA A 399 18.21 16.02 5.51
C ALA A 399 18.42 14.60 6.06
N ASP A 400 18.50 14.46 7.38
CA ASP A 400 18.73 13.19 8.09
C ASP A 400 17.41 12.54 8.56
N ILE A 401 16.37 13.36 8.79
CA ILE A 401 15.05 12.93 9.26
C ILE A 401 14.02 13.14 8.15
N LEU A 402 13.98 14.36 7.60
CA LEU A 402 13.03 14.73 6.56
C LEU A 402 13.48 14.19 5.20
N GLY A 403 12.52 13.92 4.31
CA GLY A 403 12.76 13.51 2.92
C GLY A 403 13.26 14.65 2.02
N MET A 404 14.06 15.58 2.56
CA MET A 404 14.53 16.77 1.85
C MET A 404 15.97 16.57 1.36
N ASP A 405 16.20 16.92 0.09
CA ASP A 405 17.54 16.96 -0.48
C ASP A 405 17.88 18.39 -0.89
N PHE A 406 19.16 18.76 -0.88
CA PHE A 406 19.60 20.13 -1.20
C PHE A 406 20.63 20.15 -2.33
N TYR A 407 20.67 21.25 -3.08
CA TYR A 407 21.70 21.49 -4.09
C TYR A 407 23.02 21.89 -3.45
N SER A 408 24.08 21.09 -3.62
CA SER A 408 25.43 21.44 -3.12
C SER A 408 26.11 22.55 -3.92
N LYS A 409 25.60 22.85 -5.12
CA LYS A 409 26.08 23.90 -6.04
C LYS A 409 24.88 24.52 -6.75
N ALA A 410 25.04 25.73 -7.30
CA ALA A 410 23.96 26.38 -8.03
C ALA A 410 23.46 25.51 -9.19
N TYR A 411 22.14 25.39 -9.35
CA TYR A 411 21.53 24.55 -10.38
C TYR A 411 20.22 25.14 -10.89
N LYS A 412 20.11 25.33 -12.22
CA LYS A 412 18.92 25.87 -12.90
C LYS A 412 18.35 27.15 -12.22
N GLY A 413 19.23 28.08 -11.84
CA GLY A 413 18.84 29.33 -11.18
C GLY A 413 18.64 29.23 -9.66
N ASN A 414 18.68 28.04 -9.07
CA ASN A 414 18.64 27.86 -7.63
C ASN A 414 20.04 28.02 -7.04
N PRO A 415 20.25 28.85 -6.00
CA PRO A 415 21.52 28.94 -5.29
C PRO A 415 21.87 27.63 -4.54
N PRO A 416 23.15 27.43 -4.17
CA PRO A 416 23.54 26.34 -3.27
C PRO A 416 22.73 26.36 -1.97
N GLY A 417 22.39 25.19 -1.45
CA GLY A 417 21.53 25.02 -0.28
C GLY A 417 20.03 25.08 -0.58
N SER A 418 19.62 25.36 -1.81
CA SER A 418 18.19 25.33 -2.17
C SER A 418 17.65 23.89 -2.12
N PRO A 419 16.40 23.69 -1.63
CA PRO A 419 15.73 22.40 -1.68
C PRO A 419 15.62 21.85 -3.12
N LYS A 420 15.70 20.53 -3.24
CA LYS A 420 15.44 19.77 -4.47
C LYS A 420 14.02 19.20 -4.42
N GLY A 421 13.37 19.19 -5.58
CA GLY A 421 11.98 18.74 -5.71
C GLY A 421 11.02 19.91 -5.51
N THR A 422 10.03 20.02 -6.40
CA THR A 422 9.10 21.17 -6.47
C THR A 422 7.87 21.01 -5.60
N HIS A 423 7.52 19.77 -5.20
CA HIS A 423 6.23 19.50 -4.57
C HIS A 423 6.36 18.72 -3.24
N VAL A 424 7.57 18.60 -2.69
CA VAL A 424 7.78 18.04 -1.34
C VAL A 424 7.48 19.09 -0.25
N LEU A 425 7.68 20.36 -0.60
CA LEU A 425 7.40 21.50 0.25
C LEU A 425 6.06 22.13 -0.14
N VAL A 426 5.19 22.33 0.84
CA VAL A 426 3.83 22.86 0.66
C VAL A 426 3.53 23.93 1.71
N ASN A 427 2.82 24.99 1.32
CA ASN A 427 2.32 26.01 2.25
C ASN A 427 0.97 25.61 2.88
N GLU A 428 0.47 26.45 3.79
CA GLU A 428 -0.85 26.26 4.42
C GLU A 428 -1.98 26.17 3.38
N ASP A 429 -1.96 26.99 2.32
CA ASP A 429 -2.97 26.98 1.26
C ASP A 429 -2.95 25.68 0.45
N ASP A 430 -1.76 25.15 0.16
CA ASP A 430 -1.57 23.88 -0.54
C ASP A 430 -2.08 22.70 0.29
N PHE A 431 -1.81 22.67 1.61
CA PHE A 431 -2.42 21.68 2.51
C PHE A 431 -3.95 21.72 2.42
N GLU A 432 -4.56 22.89 2.56
CA GLU A 432 -6.02 23.03 2.47
C GLU A 432 -6.58 22.59 1.11
N ASN A 433 -5.86 22.89 0.02
CA ASN A 433 -6.26 22.48 -1.32
C ASN A 433 -6.18 20.96 -1.49
N ILE A 434 -5.10 20.34 -1.00
CA ILE A 434 -4.91 18.88 -1.01
C ILE A 434 -6.02 18.18 -0.20
N GLU A 435 -6.33 18.69 0.99
CA GLU A 435 -7.42 18.19 1.84
C GLU A 435 -8.79 18.29 1.14
N SER A 436 -9.08 19.46 0.57
CA SER A 436 -10.33 19.70 -0.16
C SER A 436 -10.46 18.77 -1.37
N PHE A 437 -9.38 18.57 -2.11
CA PHE A 437 -9.34 17.63 -3.23
C PHE A 437 -9.57 16.19 -2.78
N ALA A 438 -8.95 15.74 -1.69
CA ALA A 438 -9.18 14.40 -1.15
C ALA A 438 -10.67 14.19 -0.80
N GLY A 439 -11.33 15.21 -0.22
CA GLY A 439 -12.78 15.18 0.01
C GLY A 439 -13.61 15.02 -1.28
N VAL A 440 -13.25 15.74 -2.34
CA VAL A 440 -13.89 15.59 -3.67
C VAL A 440 -13.69 14.18 -4.21
N LYS A 441 -12.47 13.64 -4.14
CA LYS A 441 -12.14 12.31 -4.64
C LYS A 441 -12.87 11.22 -3.86
N ILE A 442 -12.95 11.33 -2.54
CA ILE A 442 -13.70 10.39 -1.70
C ILE A 442 -15.19 10.42 -2.07
N LYS A 443 -15.76 11.61 -2.30
CA LYS A 443 -17.16 11.77 -2.73
C LYS A 443 -17.45 11.11 -4.07
N GLU A 444 -16.52 11.19 -5.02
CA GLU A 444 -16.58 10.50 -6.32
C GLU A 444 -16.57 8.97 -6.12
N LEU A 445 -15.58 8.44 -5.41
CA LEU A 445 -15.43 7.00 -5.16
C LEU A 445 -16.65 6.44 -4.42
N ALA A 446 -17.07 7.10 -3.35
CA ALA A 446 -18.25 6.70 -2.58
C ALA A 446 -19.53 6.75 -3.43
N GLY A 447 -19.66 7.72 -4.34
CA GLY A 447 -20.77 7.82 -5.28
C GLY A 447 -20.82 6.64 -6.25
N ASP A 448 -19.69 6.22 -6.80
CA ASP A 448 -19.60 5.07 -7.69
C ASP A 448 -19.90 3.75 -6.95
N MET A 449 -19.40 3.61 -5.72
CA MET A 449 -19.70 2.48 -4.84
C MET A 449 -21.21 2.37 -4.54
N LEU A 450 -21.85 3.48 -4.18
CA LEU A 450 -23.28 3.53 -3.86
C LEU A 450 -24.17 3.32 -5.07
N LYS A 451 -23.66 3.53 -6.29
CA LYS A 451 -24.31 3.14 -7.54
C LYS A 451 -24.07 1.67 -7.90
N GLY A 452 -23.29 0.94 -7.10
CA GLY A 452 -22.99 -0.47 -7.33
C GLY A 452 -21.97 -0.74 -8.43
N SER A 453 -21.08 0.21 -8.75
CA SER A 453 -20.04 0.00 -9.77
C SER A 453 -19.01 -1.01 -9.27
N ILE A 454 -18.75 -2.05 -10.08
CA ILE A 454 -17.84 -3.17 -9.80
C ILE A 454 -16.94 -3.47 -11.01
N ARG A 455 -16.47 -2.43 -11.70
CA ARG A 455 -15.70 -2.57 -12.94
C ARG A 455 -14.43 -3.41 -12.73
N ARG A 456 -14.07 -4.20 -13.74
CA ARG A 456 -12.76 -4.87 -13.81
C ARG A 456 -11.69 -3.93 -14.34
N ASN A 457 -11.31 -2.95 -13.53
CA ASN A 457 -10.47 -1.80 -13.92
C ASN A 457 -9.15 -1.70 -13.14
N PRO A 458 -8.28 -2.73 -13.18
CA PRO A 458 -7.00 -2.67 -12.47
C PRO A 458 -6.15 -1.53 -13.00
N PHE A 459 -5.50 -0.80 -12.09
CA PHE A 459 -4.58 0.26 -12.47
C PHE A 459 -3.20 -0.28 -12.85
N THR A 460 -2.55 0.42 -13.76
CA THR A 460 -1.16 0.18 -14.19
C THR A 460 -0.46 1.50 -14.51
N ASP A 461 0.82 1.62 -14.15
CA ASP A 461 1.72 2.70 -14.62
C ASP A 461 2.65 2.22 -15.76
N GLY A 462 2.45 0.99 -16.23
CA GLY A 462 3.29 0.27 -17.20
C GLY A 462 4.33 -0.64 -16.55
N ARG A 463 4.84 -0.30 -15.36
CA ARG A 463 5.84 -1.10 -14.61
C ARG A 463 5.18 -1.94 -13.52
N ASN A 464 4.28 -1.34 -12.75
CA ASN A 464 3.55 -1.96 -11.67
C ASN A 464 2.09 -2.15 -12.08
N LYS A 465 1.55 -3.35 -11.89
CA LYS A 465 0.13 -3.62 -12.12
C LYS A 465 -0.53 -3.99 -10.81
N THR A 466 -1.74 -3.47 -10.60
CA THR A 466 -2.57 -3.84 -9.44
C THR A 466 -2.80 -5.35 -9.37
N CYS A 467 -2.79 -6.03 -10.51
CA CYS A 467 -2.96 -7.48 -10.61
C CYS A 467 -1.76 -8.30 -10.12
N ASP A 468 -0.53 -7.75 -10.08
CA ASP A 468 0.69 -8.54 -9.83
C ASP A 468 0.67 -9.26 -8.47
N PHE A 469 0.02 -8.65 -7.48
CA PHE A 469 -0.16 -9.19 -6.12
C PHE A 469 -1.65 -9.44 -5.79
N CYS A 470 -2.51 -9.52 -6.81
CA CYS A 470 -3.94 -9.73 -6.60
C CYS A 470 -4.25 -11.22 -6.46
N LYS A 471 -4.65 -11.63 -5.26
CA LYS A 471 -5.10 -12.99 -4.94
C LYS A 471 -6.42 -13.43 -5.58
N TYR A 472 -7.06 -12.55 -6.34
CA TYR A 472 -8.33 -12.82 -7.00
C TYR A 472 -8.20 -12.93 -8.52
N ASN A 473 -6.97 -13.06 -9.04
CA ASN A 473 -6.69 -13.23 -10.46
C ASN A 473 -7.51 -14.38 -11.10
N ASP A 474 -7.59 -15.53 -10.43
CA ASP A 474 -8.28 -16.74 -10.91
C ASP A 474 -9.80 -16.57 -11.00
N ILE A 475 -10.35 -15.68 -10.17
CA ILE A 475 -11.79 -15.36 -10.13
C ILE A 475 -12.11 -14.23 -11.11
N CYS A 476 -11.29 -13.18 -11.13
CA CYS A 476 -11.48 -11.99 -11.97
C CYS A 476 -11.37 -12.31 -13.46
N ARG A 477 -10.45 -13.22 -13.83
CA ARG A 477 -10.17 -13.60 -15.22
C ARG A 477 -10.00 -12.38 -16.13
N PHE A 478 -9.31 -11.34 -15.61
CA PHE A 478 -9.05 -10.10 -16.34
C PHE A 478 -8.22 -10.41 -17.59
N ASP A 479 -8.76 -10.09 -18.76
CA ASP A 479 -8.14 -10.41 -20.05
C ASP A 479 -8.36 -9.28 -21.07
N GLN A 480 -7.27 -8.57 -21.38
CA GLN A 480 -7.31 -7.46 -22.33
C GLN A 480 -7.47 -7.90 -23.79
N VAL A 481 -7.05 -9.13 -24.10
CA VAL A 481 -6.99 -9.65 -25.48
C VAL A 481 -8.30 -10.32 -25.83
N ASN A 482 -8.77 -11.22 -24.98
CA ASN A 482 -9.93 -12.05 -25.30
C ASN A 482 -11.24 -11.42 -24.85
N ARG A 483 -11.27 -10.73 -23.71
CA ARG A 483 -12.47 -10.09 -23.12
C ARG A 483 -12.56 -8.59 -23.38
N GLY A 484 -11.50 -7.97 -23.93
CA GLY A 484 -11.46 -6.53 -24.14
C GLY A 484 -11.43 -5.71 -22.84
N ASP A 485 -11.08 -6.34 -21.72
CA ASP A 485 -10.98 -5.67 -20.43
C ASP A 485 -9.90 -4.57 -20.49
N ARG A 486 -10.14 -3.43 -19.81
CA ARG A 486 -9.24 -2.27 -19.89
C ARG A 486 -8.63 -1.95 -18.53
N ALA A 487 -7.32 -1.84 -18.52
CA ALA A 487 -6.60 -1.33 -17.35
C ALA A 487 -6.65 0.21 -17.36
N VAL A 488 -6.67 0.82 -16.18
CA VAL A 488 -6.56 2.27 -16.04
C VAL A 488 -5.08 2.65 -16.04
N TYR A 489 -4.65 3.39 -17.06
CA TYR A 489 -3.25 3.81 -17.17
C TYR A 489 -2.98 5.09 -16.40
N ILE A 490 -2.09 5.03 -15.41
CA ILE A 490 -1.59 6.19 -14.67
C ILE A 490 -0.34 6.69 -15.37
N LYS A 491 -0.43 7.87 -15.97
CA LYS A 491 0.78 8.61 -16.30
C LYS A 491 1.31 9.26 -15.03
N SER A 492 2.49 8.83 -14.58
CA SER A 492 3.21 9.48 -13.47
C SER A 492 3.69 10.85 -13.94
N ASP A 493 3.02 11.90 -13.47
CA ASP A 493 3.29 13.30 -13.77
C ASP A 493 2.84 14.12 -12.55
N ASP A 494 3.65 14.05 -11.50
CA ASP A 494 3.30 14.62 -10.19
C ASP A 494 3.18 16.15 -10.22
N GLU A 495 3.89 16.84 -11.11
CA GLU A 495 3.76 18.29 -11.31
C GLU A 495 2.37 18.65 -11.87
N LYS A 496 1.94 17.96 -12.93
CA LYS A 496 0.60 18.16 -13.49
C LYS A 496 -0.48 17.72 -12.51
N ALA A 497 -0.27 16.62 -11.79
CA ALA A 497 -1.20 16.12 -10.79
C ALA A 497 -1.36 17.14 -9.66
N PHE A 498 -0.26 17.66 -9.11
CA PHE A 498 -0.27 18.72 -8.09
C PHE A 498 -1.04 19.95 -8.57
N GLN A 499 -0.73 20.48 -9.75
CA GLN A 499 -1.44 21.66 -10.28
C GLN A 499 -2.95 21.41 -10.42
N THR A 500 -3.34 20.21 -10.83
CA THR A 500 -4.75 19.83 -10.97
C THR A 500 -5.43 19.69 -9.61
N ILE A 501 -4.75 19.07 -8.64
CA ILE A 501 -5.18 18.95 -7.25
C ILE A 501 -5.38 20.35 -6.65
N SER A 502 -4.41 21.25 -6.79
CA SER A 502 -4.51 22.62 -6.25
C SER A 502 -5.67 23.40 -6.87
N ASN A 503 -5.90 23.27 -8.18
CA ASN A 503 -7.02 23.93 -8.86
C ASN A 503 -8.39 23.42 -8.40
N ILE A 504 -8.59 22.09 -8.39
CA ILE A 504 -9.86 21.47 -7.99
C ILE A 504 -10.10 21.68 -6.50
N GLY A 505 -9.06 21.47 -5.68
CA GLY A 505 -9.09 21.68 -4.24
C GLY A 505 -9.42 23.12 -3.87
N GLY A 506 -8.76 24.09 -4.49
CA GLY A 506 -9.04 25.51 -4.29
C GLY A 506 -10.46 25.90 -4.71
N ALA A 507 -10.97 25.34 -5.81
CA ALA A 507 -12.37 25.55 -6.22
C ALA A 507 -13.37 24.99 -5.20
N ALA A 508 -13.12 23.77 -4.69
CA ALA A 508 -13.96 23.12 -3.68
C ALA A 508 -13.95 23.87 -2.34
N LYS A 509 -12.77 24.35 -1.91
CA LYS A 509 -12.58 25.21 -0.74
C LYS A 509 -13.45 26.47 -0.83
N ASN A 510 -13.48 27.10 -2.00
CA ASN A 510 -14.24 28.32 -2.22
C ASN A 510 -15.76 28.06 -2.30
N SER A 511 -16.21 26.95 -2.90
CA SER A 511 -17.64 26.62 -2.94
C SER A 511 -18.21 26.28 -1.56
N GLY A 512 -17.43 25.64 -0.68
CA GLY A 512 -17.86 25.33 0.68
C GLY A 512 -17.92 26.55 1.63
N LYS A 513 -17.37 27.70 1.22
CA LYS A 513 -17.50 28.98 1.95
C LYS A 513 -18.73 29.81 1.53
N VAL A 514 -19.49 29.34 0.53
CA VAL A 514 -20.63 30.07 -0.09
C VAL A 514 -21.99 29.42 0.23
N GLU A 515 -22.02 28.30 0.95
CA GLU A 515 -23.22 27.78 1.64
C GLU A 515 -23.28 28.30 3.09
#